data_AF-A0A356V9X4-F1
#
_entry.id   AF-A0A356V9X4-F1
#
_cell.length_a   1.000
_cell.length_b   1.000
_cell.length_c   1.000
_cell.angle_alpha   90.00
_cell.angle_beta   90.00
_cell.angle_gamma   90.00
#
_symmetry.space_group_name_H-M   'P 1'
#
loop_
_entity.id
_entity.type
_entity.pdbx_description
1 polymer ?
#
loop_
_entity_poly.entity_id
_entity_poly.type
_entity_poly.pdbx_seq_one_letter_code
_entity_poly.pdbx_strand_id
1 'polypeptide(L)' 'MWTRCWWATWVSGFFGIAGIVHVARWLIVPQLRIVIGQTEVPPTTSGLVGIVFLAISGGLLWLEAFRERAKRVG' A
#
# COMPACT_ATOMS: atom_id res chain seq x y z
N MET A 1 -7.30 22.36 -8.61
CA MET A 1 -7.65 20.92 -8.49
C MET A 1 -6.45 20.07 -8.11
N TRP A 2 -5.27 20.31 -8.69
CA TRP A 2 -4.02 19.56 -8.45
C TRP A 2 -3.53 19.49 -6.99
N THR A 3 -3.67 20.56 -6.21
CA THR A 3 -3.11 20.65 -4.85
C THR A 3 -3.83 19.81 -3.80
N ARG A 4 -5.11 19.47 -4.00
CA ARG A 4 -5.89 18.66 -3.05
C ARG A 4 -5.82 17.16 -3.33
N CYS A 5 -5.58 16.76 -4.58
CA CYS A 5 -5.39 15.35 -4.95
C CYS A 5 -3.96 14.86 -4.83
N TRP A 6 -3.00 15.80 -4.82
CA TRP A 6 -1.58 15.50 -4.66
C TRP A 6 -1.29 14.60 -3.46
N TRP A 7 -1.87 14.90 -2.29
CA TRP A 7 -1.58 14.15 -1.07
C TRP A 7 -2.14 12.72 -1.12
N ALA A 8 -3.39 12.55 -1.54
CA ALA A 8 -4.00 11.22 -1.65
C ALA A 8 -3.31 10.37 -2.71
N THR A 9 -2.87 10.96 -3.83
CA THR A 9 -2.07 10.28 -4.87
C THR A 9 -0.66 9.92 -4.37
N TRP A 10 0.01 10.80 -3.62
CA TRP A 10 1.34 10.52 -3.06
C TRP A 10 1.31 9.46 -1.96
N VAL A 11 0.37 9.59 -1.04
CA VAL A 11 0.22 8.67 0.09
C VAL A 11 -0.22 7.30 -0.40
N SER A 12 -1.19 7.23 -1.33
CA SER A 12 -1.56 5.97 -1.97
C SER A 12 -0.41 5.39 -2.80
N GLY A 13 0.36 6.20 -3.52
CA GLY A 13 1.54 5.75 -4.25
C GLY A 13 2.61 5.14 -3.34
N PHE A 14 2.93 5.79 -2.21
CA PHE A 14 3.88 5.28 -1.23
C PHE A 14 3.43 3.93 -0.65
N PHE A 15 2.17 3.84 -0.18
CA PHE A 15 1.62 2.58 0.32
C PHE A 15 1.52 1.51 -0.78
N GLY A 16 1.21 1.89 -2.01
CA GLY A 16 1.16 0.98 -3.15
C GLY A 16 2.53 0.36 -3.43
N ILE A 17 3.58 1.19 -3.53
CA ILE A 17 4.95 0.72 -3.75
C ILE A 17 5.42 -0.14 -2.57
N ALA A 18 5.22 0.30 -1.33
CA ALA A 18 5.57 -0.47 -0.14
C ALA A 18 4.84 -1.83 -0.12
N GLY A 19 3.55 -1.84 -0.46
CA GLY A 19 2.74 -3.05 -0.57
C GLY A 19 3.28 -4.02 -1.62
N ILE A 20 3.57 -3.53 -2.83
CA ILE A 20 4.17 -4.32 -3.92
C ILE A 20 5.52 -4.89 -3.48
N VAL A 21 6.39 -4.11 -2.84
CA VAL A 21 7.69 -4.59 -2.35
C VAL A 21 7.53 -5.72 -1.34
N HIS A 22 6.57 -5.58 -0.41
CA HIS A 22 6.29 -6.62 0.59
C HIS A 22 5.71 -7.91 -0.01
N VAL A 23 4.82 -7.79 -1.01
CA VAL A 23 4.25 -8.94 -1.74
C VAL A 23 5.27 -9.57 -2.68
N ALA A 24 6.05 -8.78 -3.43
CA ALA A 24 7.10 -9.25 -4.32
C ALA A 24 8.19 -9.99 -3.53
N ARG A 25 8.55 -9.48 -2.34
CA ARG A 25 9.48 -10.16 -1.44
C ARG A 25 8.93 -11.50 -0.97
N TRP A 26 7.64 -11.57 -0.65
CA TRP A 26 6.98 -12.83 -0.28
C TRP A 26 7.01 -13.85 -1.43
N LEU A 27 6.79 -13.41 -2.67
CA LEU A 27 6.71 -14.27 -3.86
C LEU A 27 8.07 -14.70 -4.43
N ILE A 28 9.06 -13.80 -4.46
CA ILE A 28 10.32 -13.99 -5.19
C ILE A 28 11.46 -14.36 -4.24
N VAL A 29 11.41 -13.89 -2.98
CA VAL A 29 12.54 -14.04 -2.04
C VAL A 29 12.10 -14.54 -0.67
N PRO A 30 11.50 -15.74 -0.57
CA PRO A 30 11.26 -16.40 0.73
C PRO A 30 12.57 -16.71 1.46
N GLN A 31 13.71 -16.68 0.77
CA GLN A 31 15.06 -16.94 1.29
C GLN A 31 15.65 -15.76 2.09
N LEU A 32 15.09 -14.54 1.98
CA LEU A 32 15.64 -13.36 2.65
C LEU A 32 15.18 -13.33 4.13
N ARG A 33 15.88 -14.10 4.97
CA ARG A 33 15.77 -14.03 6.43
C ARG A 33 16.18 -12.63 6.87
N ILE A 34 15.18 -11.77 7.11
CA ILE A 34 15.43 -10.52 7.83
C ILE A 34 15.28 -10.85 9.31
N VAL A 35 16.44 -10.85 9.97
CA VAL A 35 16.56 -10.98 11.41
C VAL A 35 16.43 -9.58 11.99
N ILE A 36 15.29 -9.26 12.58
CA ILE A 36 15.12 -8.05 13.39
C ILE A 36 15.33 -8.48 14.84
N GLY A 37 16.53 -8.21 15.38
CA GLY A 37 16.90 -8.68 16.72
C GLY A 37 17.06 -10.20 16.80
N GLN A 38 16.15 -10.89 17.49
CA GLN A 38 16.15 -12.36 17.70
C GLN A 38 14.96 -13.06 17.01
N THR A 39 14.10 -12.30 16.32
CA THR A 39 12.87 -12.82 15.73
C THR A 39 12.96 -12.83 14.21
N GLU A 40 12.84 -14.02 13.63
CA GLU A 40 12.64 -14.19 12.19
C GLU A 40 11.25 -13.68 11.83
N VAL A 41 11.16 -12.66 10.98
CA VAL A 41 9.86 -12.19 10.47
C VAL A 41 9.37 -13.21 9.46
N PRO A 42 8.24 -13.91 9.73
CA PRO A 42 7.74 -14.91 8.81
C PRO A 42 7.40 -14.28 7.45
N PRO A 43 7.65 -14.98 6.34
CA PRO A 43 7.26 -14.51 5.01
C PRO A 43 5.76 -14.19 4.94
N THR A 44 4.92 -14.94 5.65
CA THR A 44 3.48 -14.68 5.78
C THR A 44 3.16 -13.31 6.39
N THR A 45 3.95 -12.86 7.37
CA THR A 45 3.78 -11.53 7.99
C THR A 45 4.12 -10.42 6.99
N SER A 46 5.19 -10.59 6.20
CA SER A 46 5.51 -9.66 5.11
C SER A 46 4.40 -9.61 4.05
N GLY A 47 3.85 -10.76 3.67
CA GLY A 47 2.73 -10.82 2.72
C GLY A 47 1.48 -10.10 3.23
N LEU A 48 1.12 -10.31 4.49
CA LEU A 48 -0.02 -9.63 5.13
C LEU A 48 0.18 -8.11 5.18
N VAL A 49 1.36 -7.64 5.58
CA VAL A 49 1.68 -6.20 5.56
C VAL A 49 1.56 -5.64 4.15
N GLY A 50 2.03 -6.39 3.15
CA GLY A 50 1.93 -6.00 1.75
C GLY A 50 0.47 -5.84 1.28
N ILE A 51 -0.40 -6.80 1.62
CA ILE A 51 -1.83 -6.76 1.31
C ILE A 51 -2.50 -5.56 1.99
N VAL A 52 -2.20 -5.32 3.26
CA VAL A 52 -2.76 -4.18 4.02
C VAL A 52 -2.38 -2.87 3.36
N PHE A 53 -1.12 -2.70 2.94
CA PHE A 53 -0.66 -1.49 2.26
C PHE A 53 -1.33 -1.29 0.90
N LEU A 54 -1.53 -2.36 0.12
CA LEU A 54 -2.28 -2.30 -1.14
C LEU A 54 -3.76 -1.92 -0.90
N ALA A 55 -4.38 -2.47 0.14
CA ALA A 55 -5.76 -2.15 0.51
C ALA A 55 -5.92 -0.67 0.91
N ILE A 56 -4.98 -0.15 1.71
CA ILE A 56 -4.95 1.28 2.08
C ILE A 56 -4.75 2.15 0.85
N SER A 57 -3.79 1.81 -0.02
CA SER A 57 -3.54 2.51 -1.29
C SER A 57 -4.79 2.59 -2.15
N GLY A 58 -5.43 1.45 -2.42
CA GLY A 58 -6.66 1.37 -3.20
C GLY A 58 -7.83 2.10 -2.54
N GLY A 59 -7.98 1.98 -1.22
CA GLY A 59 -9.04 2.65 -0.45
C GLY A 59 -8.92 4.19 -0.51
N LEU A 60 -7.71 4.73 -0.40
CA LEU A 60 -7.46 6.16 -0.52
C LEU A 60 -7.80 6.69 -1.92
N LEU A 61 -7.38 5.97 -2.97
CA LEU A 61 -7.72 6.32 -4.36
C LEU A 61 -9.23 6.22 -4.61
N TRP A 62 -9.89 5.21 -4.05
CA TRP A 62 -11.34 5.02 -4.16
C TRP A 62 -12.12 6.15 -3.50
N LEU A 63 -11.77 6.52 -2.26
CA LEU A 63 -12.40 7.64 -1.54
C LEU A 63 -12.23 8.96 -2.31
N GLU A 64 -11.06 9.17 -2.89
CA GLU A 64 -10.78 10.32 -3.74
C GLU A 64 -11.66 10.33 -5.01
N ALA A 65 -11.75 9.20 -5.72
CA ALA A 65 -12.61 9.05 -6.89
C ALA A 65 -14.09 9.29 -6.55
N PHE A 66 -14.56 8.79 -5.40
CA PHE A 66 -15.92 9.04 -4.90
C PHE A 66 -16.14 10.52 -4.59
N ARG A 67 -15.18 11.17 -3.95
CA ARG A 67 -15.28 12.60 -3.64
C ARG A 67 -15.31 13.46 -4.90
N GLU A 68 -14.51 13.13 -5.90
CA GLU A 68 -14.54 13.82 -7.20
C GLU A 68 -15.84 13.57 -7.94
N ARG A 69 -16.40 12.35 -7.88
CA ARG A 69 -17.70 12.05 -8.47
C ARG A 69 -18.84 12.82 -7.79
N ALA A 70 -18.84 12.91 -6.46
CA ALA A 70 -19.85 13.63 -5.70
C ALA A 70 -19.88 15.13 -6.05
N LYS A 71 -18.72 15.76 -6.27
CA LYS A 71 -18.63 17.17 -6.70
C LYS A 71 -19.19 17.47 -8.09
N ARG A 72 -19.35 16.46 -8.94
CA ARG A 72 -19.87 16.63 -10.31
C ARG A 72 -21.38 16.43 -10.40
N VAL A 73 -21.97 15.81 -9.38
CA VAL A 73 -23.40 15.50 -9.31
C VAL A 73 -24.17 16.53 -8.48
N GLY A 74 -23.49 17.20 -7.54
CA GLY A 74 -24.03 18.32 -6.76
C GLY A 74 -23.80 19.68 -7.38
#